data_AF-A0A955BCM8-F1
#
_entry.id   AF-A0A955BCM8-F1
#
_cell.length_a   1.000
_cell.length_b   1.000
_cell.length_c   1.000
_cell.angle_alpha   90.00
_cell.angle_beta   90.00
_cell.angle_gamma   90.00
#
_symmetry.space_group_name_H-M   'P 1'
#
loop_
_entity.id
_entity.type
_entity.pdbx_description
1 polymer ?
#
loop_
_entity_poly.entity_id
_entity_poly.type
_entity_poly.pdbx_seq_one_letter_code
_entity_poly.pdbx_strand_id
1 'polypeptide(L)'
;CGAATETEMKERKALLEDAKAATAAALQEGIVPGGGVALIRAEKAIDKLGLEGDEKHGADIIRNVLDAPLRAIAQNAGLEGAVVVNRVRRLKGKNEGFNADTSEYGDLVAAGVIDPAKVVKTALQNAASVASLLLTTESLITDIPKEEDDDDHHDHHDHGMGGGMGDMGMGGMGGMGGMM
;
A
#
# COMPACT_ATOMS: atom_id res chain seq x y z
N CYS A 1 -2.54 -25.07 -1.21
CA CYS A 1 -2.52 -24.97 0.27
C CYS A 1 -3.89 -25.38 0.79
N GLY A 2 -3.97 -26.16 1.87
CA GLY A 2 -5.24 -26.45 2.55
C GLY A 2 -5.52 -25.41 3.64
N ALA A 3 -6.79 -25.09 3.88
CA ALA A 3 -7.26 -24.22 4.98
C ALA A 3 -8.70 -24.57 5.38
N ALA A 4 -9.15 -24.11 6.56
CA ALA A 4 -10.47 -24.44 7.08
C ALA A 4 -11.59 -23.63 6.42
N THR A 5 -11.26 -22.43 5.92
CA THR A 5 -12.18 -21.57 5.15
C THR A 5 -11.55 -21.10 3.84
N GLU A 6 -12.37 -20.67 2.87
CA GLU A 6 -11.89 -20.10 1.62
C GLU A 6 -11.06 -18.83 1.85
N THR A 7 -11.46 -18.00 2.81
CA THR A 7 -10.74 -16.78 3.20
C THR A 7 -9.34 -17.09 3.69
N GLU A 8 -9.19 -18.05 4.61
CA GLU A 8 -7.88 -18.50 5.09
C GLU A 8 -7.04 -19.13 3.96
N MET A 9 -7.68 -19.85 3.03
CA MET A 9 -6.98 -20.41 1.88
C MET A 9 -6.39 -19.32 0.99
N LYS A 10 -7.16 -18.24 0.74
CA LYS A 10 -6.72 -17.09 -0.04
C LYS A 10 -5.56 -16.35 0.63
N GLU A 11 -5.65 -16.10 1.93
CA GLU A 11 -4.57 -15.48 2.71
C GLU A 11 -3.28 -16.30 2.67
N ARG A 12 -3.37 -17.61 2.98
CA ARG A 12 -2.21 -18.51 2.93
C ARG A 12 -1.58 -18.60 1.54
N LYS A 13 -2.41 -18.56 0.49
CA LYS A 13 -1.92 -18.56 -0.89
C LYS A 13 -1.17 -17.26 -1.19
N ALA A 14 -1.72 -16.11 -0.82
CA ALA A 14 -1.06 -14.81 -1.00
C ALA A 14 0.30 -14.77 -0.28
N LEU A 15 0.35 -15.20 0.99
CA LEU A 15 1.60 -15.28 1.77
C LEU A 15 2.66 -16.17 1.11
N LEU A 16 2.24 -17.30 0.52
CA LEU A 16 3.17 -18.22 -0.15
C LEU A 16 3.73 -17.62 -1.45
N GLU A 17 2.90 -16.96 -2.25
CA GLU A 17 3.35 -16.28 -3.46
C GLU A 17 4.30 -15.11 -3.13
N ASP A 18 4.00 -14.33 -2.08
CA ASP A 18 4.87 -13.25 -1.60
C ASP A 18 6.23 -13.81 -1.14
N ALA A 19 6.25 -14.87 -0.33
CA ALA A 19 7.49 -15.50 0.13
C ALA A 19 8.33 -16.05 -1.02
N LYS A 20 7.68 -16.65 -2.03
CA LYS A 20 8.33 -17.14 -3.25
C LYS A 20 8.93 -16.00 -4.06
N ALA A 21 8.18 -14.91 -4.25
CA ALA A 21 8.66 -13.72 -4.96
C ALA A 21 9.82 -13.03 -4.23
N ALA A 22 9.74 -12.91 -2.90
CA ALA A 22 10.80 -12.34 -2.08
C ALA A 22 12.09 -13.18 -2.16
N THR A 23 11.98 -14.50 -2.10
CA THR A 23 13.13 -15.41 -2.23
C THR A 23 13.76 -15.30 -3.63
N ALA A 24 12.94 -15.25 -4.68
CA ALA A 24 13.44 -15.06 -6.05
C ALA A 24 14.14 -13.70 -6.22
N ALA A 25 13.60 -12.63 -5.63
CA ALA A 25 14.23 -11.30 -5.63
C ALA A 25 15.56 -11.28 -4.86
N ALA A 26 15.62 -11.98 -3.72
CA ALA A 26 16.84 -12.12 -2.92
C ALA A 26 17.93 -12.89 -3.67
N LEU A 27 17.57 -13.92 -4.44
CA LEU A 27 18.52 -14.66 -5.29
C LEU A 27 19.08 -13.80 -6.44
N GLN A 28 18.32 -12.82 -6.93
CA GLN A 28 18.73 -11.97 -8.05
C GLN A 28 19.70 -10.86 -7.65
N GLU A 29 19.42 -10.14 -6.56
CA GLU A 29 20.21 -8.96 -6.17
C GLU A 29 20.78 -9.04 -4.74
N GLY A 30 20.61 -10.16 -4.06
CA GLY A 30 21.05 -10.35 -2.68
C GLY A 30 20.08 -9.76 -1.65
N ILE A 31 20.60 -9.66 -0.44
CA ILE A 31 19.84 -9.25 0.76
C ILE A 31 20.51 -8.05 1.42
N VAL A 32 19.71 -7.28 2.16
CA VAL A 32 20.13 -6.15 2.99
C VAL A 32 19.52 -6.28 4.39
N PRO A 33 20.10 -5.62 5.42
CA PRO A 33 19.44 -5.55 6.72
C PRO A 33 18.05 -4.91 6.56
N GLY A 34 17.04 -5.60 7.08
CA GLY A 34 15.65 -5.19 6.93
C GLY A 34 15.25 -4.03 7.83
N GLY A 35 13.95 -3.88 8.08
CA GLY A 35 13.42 -2.90 9.03
C GLY A 35 13.74 -1.44 8.64
N GLY A 36 13.92 -1.16 7.35
CA GLY A 36 14.29 0.18 6.86
C GLY A 36 15.74 0.60 7.14
N VAL A 37 16.56 -0.25 7.78
CA VAL A 37 17.97 0.09 8.09
C VAL A 37 18.77 0.36 6.81
N ALA A 38 18.56 -0.43 5.76
CA ALA A 38 19.23 -0.24 4.48
C ALA A 38 19.03 1.19 3.92
N LEU A 39 17.82 1.74 4.05
CA LEU A 39 17.48 3.10 3.60
C LEU A 39 18.16 4.16 4.47
N ILE A 40 18.16 4.01 5.80
CA ILE A 40 18.90 4.89 6.71
C ILE A 40 20.39 4.91 6.38
N ARG A 41 20.99 3.76 6.07
CA ARG A 41 22.41 3.68 5.72
C ARG A 41 22.70 4.33 4.36
N ALA A 42 21.72 4.38 3.46
CA ALA A 42 21.84 5.03 2.16
C ALA A 42 21.86 6.57 2.23
N GLU A 43 21.43 7.19 3.34
CA GLU A 43 21.47 8.65 3.54
C GLU A 43 22.87 9.23 3.25
N LYS A 44 23.94 8.53 3.65
CA LYS A 44 25.33 8.96 3.43
C LYS A 44 25.74 9.00 1.97
N ALA A 45 25.02 8.32 1.08
CA ALA A 45 25.28 8.38 -0.35
C ALA A 45 24.82 9.72 -0.95
N ILE A 46 23.76 10.32 -0.37
CA ILE A 46 23.23 11.62 -0.80
C ILE A 46 24.27 12.73 -0.60
N ASP A 47 25.04 12.68 0.49
CA ASP A 47 26.11 13.65 0.78
C ASP A 47 27.19 13.71 -0.31
N LYS A 48 27.33 12.65 -1.11
CA LYS A 48 28.35 12.54 -2.16
C LYS A 48 27.93 13.13 -3.50
N LEU A 49 26.67 13.55 -3.64
CA LEU A 49 26.12 14.02 -4.93
C LEU A 49 26.57 15.44 -5.28
N GLY A 50 27.04 16.24 -4.30
CA GLY A 50 27.57 17.58 -4.58
C GLY A 50 26.58 18.56 -5.20
N LEU A 51 25.29 18.41 -4.89
CA LEU A 51 24.20 19.18 -5.48
C LEU A 51 24.05 20.56 -4.84
N GLU A 52 23.52 21.52 -5.60
CA GLU A 52 23.26 22.89 -5.17
C GLU A 52 21.84 23.34 -5.55
N GLY A 53 21.38 24.46 -4.98
CA GLY A 53 20.06 25.04 -5.31
C GLY A 53 18.89 24.07 -5.12
N ASP A 54 18.00 24.04 -6.11
CA ASP A 54 16.77 23.22 -6.09
C ASP A 54 17.06 21.71 -6.13
N GLU A 55 18.15 21.29 -6.80
CA GLU A 55 18.55 19.88 -6.83
C GLU A 55 18.93 19.39 -5.43
N LYS A 56 19.64 20.23 -4.65
CA LYS A 56 19.93 19.94 -3.25
C LYS A 56 18.66 19.83 -2.42
N HIS A 57 17.69 20.72 -2.64
CA HIS A 57 16.42 20.66 -1.94
C HIS A 57 15.67 19.35 -2.24
N GLY A 58 15.65 18.91 -3.51
CA GLY A 58 15.11 17.60 -3.91
C GLY A 58 15.82 16.43 -3.20
N ALA A 59 17.15 16.47 -3.10
CA ALA A 59 17.92 15.47 -2.37
C ALA A 59 17.62 15.45 -0.86
N ASP A 60 17.37 16.60 -0.25
CA ASP A 60 16.97 16.71 1.15
C ASP A 60 15.55 16.14 1.38
N ILE A 61 14.63 16.29 0.42
CA ILE A 61 13.32 15.61 0.46
C ILE A 61 13.51 14.09 0.50
N ILE A 62 14.33 13.54 -0.39
CA ILE A 62 14.64 12.11 -0.40
C ILE A 62 15.23 11.68 0.94
N ARG A 63 16.21 12.41 1.48
CA ARG A 63 16.82 12.11 2.79
C ARG A 63 15.78 12.01 3.90
N ASN A 64 14.83 12.94 3.93
CA ASN A 64 13.81 13.00 4.98
C ASN A 64 12.84 11.81 4.93
N VAL A 65 12.54 11.27 3.75
CA VAL A 65 11.59 10.15 3.61
C VAL A 65 12.24 8.78 3.80
N LEU A 66 13.57 8.66 3.72
CA LEU A 66 14.28 7.38 3.89
C LEU A 66 14.03 6.73 5.26
N ASP A 67 13.66 7.51 6.28
CA ASP A 67 13.33 6.97 7.61
C ASP A 67 11.87 6.55 7.81
N ALA A 68 10.99 6.88 6.87
CA ALA A 68 9.56 6.63 7.00
C ALA A 68 9.23 5.14 7.21
N PRO A 69 9.86 4.17 6.53
CA PRO A 69 9.57 2.75 6.75
C PRO A 69 9.91 2.28 8.17
N LEU A 70 11.09 2.64 8.68
CA LEU A 70 11.48 2.29 10.05
C LEU A 70 10.57 2.98 11.09
N ARG A 71 10.19 4.24 10.83
CA ARG A 71 9.28 4.99 11.69
C ARG A 71 7.91 4.32 11.78
N ALA A 72 7.35 3.90 10.65
CA ALA A 72 6.07 3.19 10.59
C ALA A 72 6.14 1.83 11.30
N ILE A 73 7.21 1.05 11.08
CA ILE A 73 7.42 -0.23 11.76
C ILE A 73 7.49 -0.03 13.28
N ALA A 74 8.24 0.96 13.75
CA ALA A 74 8.35 1.26 15.18
C ALA A 74 7.01 1.72 15.79
N GLN A 75 6.24 2.53 15.07
CA GLN A 75 4.90 2.96 15.50
C GLN A 75 3.92 1.79 15.60
N ASN A 76 3.95 0.88 14.62
CA ASN A 76 3.15 -0.34 14.66
C ASN A 76 3.54 -1.27 15.83
N ALA A 77 4.80 -1.19 16.28
CA ALA A 77 5.29 -1.87 17.48
C ALA A 77 4.98 -1.11 18.80
N GLY A 78 4.22 0.00 18.74
CA GLY A 78 3.83 0.78 19.92
C GLY A 78 4.93 1.68 20.49
N LEU A 79 5.98 1.98 19.71
CA LEU A 79 7.09 2.83 20.11
C LEU A 79 7.10 4.17 19.39
N GLU A 80 7.77 5.15 19.98
CA GLU A 80 7.96 6.46 19.36
C GLU A 80 8.96 6.37 18.18
N GLY A 81 8.43 6.32 16.95
CA GLY A 81 9.24 6.04 15.76
C GLY A 81 10.40 7.00 15.53
N ALA A 82 10.25 8.28 15.85
CA ALA A 82 11.35 9.26 15.77
C ALA A 82 12.51 8.93 16.72
N VAL A 83 12.21 8.42 17.92
CA VAL A 83 13.23 7.99 18.89
C VAL A 83 13.98 6.77 18.38
N VAL A 84 13.26 5.78 17.83
CA VAL A 84 13.86 4.56 17.26
C VAL A 84 14.77 4.88 16.08
N VAL A 85 14.28 5.68 15.11
CA VAL A 85 15.07 6.13 13.96
C VAL A 85 16.35 6.84 14.41
N ASN A 86 16.24 7.80 15.33
CA ASN A 86 17.39 8.54 15.82
C ASN A 86 18.42 7.64 16.52
N ARG A 87 17.96 6.60 17.24
CA ARG A 87 18.85 5.60 17.83
C ARG A 87 19.54 4.77 16.76
N VAL A 88 18.82 4.27 15.74
CA VAL A 88 19.38 3.50 14.62
C VAL A 88 20.40 4.30 13.80
N ARG A 89 20.19 5.62 13.62
CA ARG A 89 21.16 6.52 12.96
C ARG A 89 22.50 6.61 13.72
N ARG A 90 22.47 6.49 15.06
CA ARG A 90 23.67 6.56 15.91
C ARG A 90 24.45 5.24 16.00
N LEU A 91 23.84 4.12 15.60
CA LEU A 91 24.50 2.82 15.55
C LEU A 91 25.59 2.81 14.47
N LYS A 92 26.70 2.13 14.75
CA LYS A 92 27.89 2.13 13.87
C LYS A 92 27.93 0.91 12.96
N GLY A 93 27.31 -0.19 13.38
CA GLY A 93 27.26 -1.41 12.60
C GLY A 93 26.42 -1.24 11.33
N LYS A 94 26.93 -1.80 10.23
CA LYS A 94 26.24 -1.77 8.93
C LYS A 94 24.86 -2.43 9.00
N ASN A 95 24.75 -3.50 9.78
CA ASN A 95 23.53 -4.28 9.95
C ASN A 95 22.78 -3.96 11.25
N GLU A 96 23.33 -3.08 12.10
CA GLU A 96 22.73 -2.75 13.37
C GLU A 96 21.44 -1.95 13.15
N GLY A 97 20.35 -2.46 13.70
CA GLY A 97 19.01 -1.91 13.54
C GLY A 97 18.13 -2.13 14.76
N PHE A 98 16.84 -1.94 14.57
CA PHE A 98 15.81 -2.21 15.57
C PHE A 98 14.97 -3.40 15.12
N ASN A 99 14.92 -4.45 15.92
CA ASN A 99 14.03 -5.58 15.70
C ASN A 99 12.69 -5.29 16.38
N ALA A 100 11.64 -5.10 15.60
CA ALA A 100 10.31 -4.74 16.11
C ALA A 100 9.60 -5.89 16.83
N ASP A 101 9.96 -7.15 16.54
CA ASP A 101 9.37 -8.32 17.19
C ASP A 101 9.91 -8.48 18.62
N THR A 102 11.22 -8.30 18.82
CA THR A 102 11.85 -8.41 20.14
C THR A 102 11.99 -7.08 20.87
N SER A 103 11.76 -5.96 20.20
CA SER A 103 12.04 -4.60 20.70
C SER A 103 13.52 -4.35 21.08
N GLU A 104 14.45 -5.09 20.49
CA GLU A 104 15.89 -4.97 20.76
C GLU A 104 16.66 -4.34 19.60
N TYR A 105 17.83 -3.77 19.93
CA TYR A 105 18.76 -3.24 18.95
C TYR A 105 19.93 -4.20 18.77
N GLY A 106 20.27 -4.53 17.53
CA GLY A 106 21.35 -5.49 17.24
C GLY A 106 21.53 -5.70 15.74
N ASP A 107 22.39 -6.67 15.38
CA ASP A 107 22.59 -7.06 13.98
C ASP A 107 21.34 -7.77 13.44
N LEU A 108 20.61 -7.09 12.55
CA LEU A 108 19.36 -7.61 11.98
C LEU A 108 19.59 -8.80 11.04
N VAL A 109 20.75 -8.87 10.38
CA VAL A 109 21.07 -10.02 9.50
C VAL A 109 21.29 -11.26 10.36
N ALA A 110 22.01 -11.13 11.48
CA ALA A 110 22.17 -12.22 12.44
C ALA A 110 20.85 -12.62 13.11
N ALA A 111 19.94 -11.65 13.32
CA ALA A 111 18.59 -11.90 13.82
C ALA A 111 17.61 -12.46 12.77
N GLY A 112 18.04 -12.61 11.50
CA GLY A 112 17.19 -13.11 10.41
C GLY A 112 16.19 -12.10 9.85
N VAL A 113 16.26 -10.83 10.26
CA VAL A 113 15.42 -9.73 9.75
C VAL A 113 16.11 -9.10 8.54
N ILE A 114 15.82 -9.68 7.37
CA ILE A 114 16.46 -9.34 6.09
C ILE A 114 15.42 -8.98 5.04
N ASP A 115 15.76 -8.02 4.19
CA ASP A 115 14.93 -7.65 3.03
C ASP A 115 15.67 -7.98 1.73
N PRO A 116 14.98 -8.42 0.66
CA PRO A 116 15.58 -8.53 -0.67
C PRO A 116 16.02 -7.16 -1.17
N ALA A 117 17.30 -7.03 -1.57
CA ALA A 117 17.87 -5.74 -2.01
C ALA A 117 17.08 -5.14 -3.19
N LYS A 118 16.65 -6.00 -4.12
CA LYS A 118 15.81 -5.62 -5.26
C LYS A 118 14.52 -4.94 -4.83
N VAL A 119 13.83 -5.49 -3.82
CA VAL A 119 12.55 -4.95 -3.35
C VAL A 119 12.73 -3.57 -2.75
N VAL A 120 13.72 -3.39 -1.86
CA VAL A 120 14.00 -2.09 -1.23
C VAL A 120 14.34 -1.03 -2.30
N LYS A 121 15.21 -1.39 -3.26
CA LYS A 121 15.61 -0.49 -4.35
C LYS A 121 14.44 -0.12 -5.25
N THR A 122 13.70 -1.11 -5.73
CA THR A 122 12.56 -0.89 -6.65
C THR A 122 11.43 -0.13 -5.97
N ALA A 123 11.16 -0.39 -4.69
CA ALA A 123 10.17 0.37 -3.93
C ALA A 123 10.52 1.87 -3.87
N LEU A 124 11.77 2.20 -3.54
CA LEU A 124 12.22 3.59 -3.50
C LEU A 124 12.16 4.25 -4.89
N GLN A 125 12.61 3.55 -5.93
CA GLN A 125 12.59 4.05 -7.31
C GLN A 125 11.17 4.33 -7.80
N ASN A 126 10.24 3.41 -7.56
CA ASN A 126 8.84 3.58 -7.95
C ASN A 126 8.17 4.70 -7.18
N ALA A 127 8.40 4.79 -5.85
CA ALA A 127 7.88 5.88 -5.03
C ALA A 127 8.38 7.25 -5.51
N ALA A 128 9.69 7.37 -5.77
CA ALA A 128 10.27 8.60 -6.30
C ALA A 128 9.71 8.95 -7.70
N SER A 129 9.49 7.95 -8.56
CA SER A 129 8.90 8.15 -9.89
C SER A 129 7.49 8.71 -9.81
N VAL A 130 6.62 8.13 -8.99
CA VAL A 130 5.23 8.59 -8.81
C VAL A 130 5.21 9.97 -8.15
N ALA A 131 6.02 10.18 -7.11
CA ALA A 131 6.10 11.47 -6.44
C ALA A 131 6.56 12.59 -7.38
N SER A 132 7.55 12.33 -8.23
CA SER A 132 8.05 13.32 -9.20
C SER A 132 6.98 13.72 -10.23
N LEU A 133 6.17 12.75 -10.68
CA LEU A 133 5.04 13.03 -11.56
C LEU A 133 3.99 13.91 -10.85
N LEU A 134 3.62 13.56 -9.61
CA LEU A 134 2.63 14.31 -8.84
C LEU A 134 3.09 15.74 -8.52
N LEU A 135 4.36 15.91 -8.12
CA LEU A 135 4.93 17.22 -7.77
C LEU A 135 5.03 18.17 -8.96
N THR A 136 5.06 17.65 -10.19
CA THR A 136 5.13 18.45 -11.42
C THR A 136 3.76 18.59 -12.11
N THR A 137 2.71 18.07 -11.50
CA THR A 137 1.33 18.16 -12.02
C THR A 137 0.70 19.47 -11.59
N GLU A 138 0.51 20.39 -12.53
CA GLU A 138 -0.10 21.72 -12.29
C GLU A 138 -1.63 21.71 -12.39
N SER A 139 -2.21 20.77 -13.15
CA SER A 139 -3.65 20.69 -13.39
C SER A 139 -4.10 19.26 -13.64
N LEU A 140 -5.33 18.96 -13.25
CA LEU A 140 -5.98 17.67 -13.40
C LEU A 140 -7.36 17.89 -14.04
N ILE A 141 -7.58 17.24 -15.19
CA ILE A 141 -8.88 17.27 -15.89
C ILE A 141 -9.65 16.02 -15.48
N THR A 142 -10.83 16.21 -14.91
CA THR A 142 -11.73 15.11 -14.54
C THR A 142 -12.96 15.10 -15.41
N ASP A 143 -13.56 13.92 -15.54
CA ASP A 143 -14.94 13.83 -15.97
C ASP A 143 -15.87 14.49 -14.94
N ILE A 144 -17.01 15.00 -15.40
CA ILE A 144 -18.05 15.52 -14.52
C ILE A 144 -18.58 14.33 -13.70
N PRO A 145 -18.64 14.41 -12.36
CA PRO A 145 -19.25 13.38 -11.54
C PRO A 145 -20.64 13.06 -12.09
N LYS A 146 -20.87 11.79 -12.43
CA LYS A 146 -22.22 11.34 -12.78
C LYS A 146 -22.98 11.24 -11.47
N GLU A 147 -24.20 11.79 -11.44
CA GLU A 147 -25.15 11.41 -10.40
C GLU A 147 -25.34 9.90 -10.54
N GLU A 148 -25.08 9.16 -9.46
CA GLU A 148 -25.53 7.78 -9.37
C GLU A 148 -27.06 7.88 -9.34
N ASP A 149 -27.73 7.31 -10.34
CA ASP A 149 -29.18 7.19 -10.32
C ASP A 149 -29.53 6.42 -9.05
N ASP A 150 -30.21 7.08 -8.10
CA ASP A 150 -30.90 6.47 -6.97
C ASP A 150 -32.05 5.58 -7.51
N ASP A 151 -31.73 4.56 -8.29
CA ASP A 151 -32.59 3.38 -8.45
C ASP A 151 -32.28 2.41 -7.31
N ASP A 152 -32.49 2.94 -6.10
CA ASP A 152 -32.77 2.19 -4.89
C ASP A 152 -34.13 1.50 -5.09
N HIS A 153 -34.15 0.43 -5.89
CA HIS A 153 -35.18 -0.61 -5.80
C HIS A 153 -34.94 -1.44 -4.53
N HIS A 154 -34.98 -0.76 -3.38
CA HIS A 154 -35.30 -1.35 -2.10
C HIS A 154 -36.83 -1.27 -1.90
N ASP A 155 -37.58 -2.06 -2.68
CA ASP A 155 -38.95 -2.41 -2.31
C ASP A 155 -38.92 -3.45 -1.17
N HIS A 156 -38.57 -2.98 0.02
CA HIS A 156 -38.96 -3.61 1.27
C HIS A 156 -40.44 -3.29 1.53
N HIS A 157 -41.33 -4.08 0.95
CA HIS A 157 -42.73 -4.15 1.39
C HIS A 157 -42.97 -5.39 2.26
N ASP A 158 -42.63 -5.27 3.55
CA ASP A 158 -43.31 -6.00 4.62
C ASP A 158 -44.45 -5.12 5.13
N HIS A 159 -45.66 -5.31 4.60
CA HIS A 159 -46.89 -4.83 5.24
C HIS A 159 -48.06 -5.75 4.88
N GLY A 160 -48.53 -6.48 5.89
CA GLY A 160 -49.95 -6.43 6.27
C GLY A 160 -50.94 -7.33 5.53
N MET A 161 -51.39 -8.35 6.25
CA MET A 161 -52.71 -8.99 6.15
C MET A 161 -53.86 -8.07 5.66
N GLY A 162 -54.69 -8.56 4.74
CA GLY A 162 -56.05 -8.05 4.56
C GLY A 162 -56.64 -8.27 3.17
N GLY A 163 -57.55 -9.24 3.04
CA GLY A 163 -58.23 -9.55 1.79
C GLY A 163 -59.24 -8.49 1.31
N GLY A 164 -59.58 -8.55 0.03
CA GLY A 164 -60.62 -7.73 -0.59
C GLY A 164 -60.83 -8.13 -2.04
N MET A 165 -62.01 -8.68 -2.33
CA MET A 165 -62.43 -9.36 -3.55
C MET A 165 -63.12 -8.39 -4.54
N GLY A 166 -63.00 -8.64 -5.85
CA GLY A 166 -63.73 -7.98 -6.95
C GLY A 166 -62.99 -6.79 -7.56
N ASP A 167 -62.96 -6.54 -8.87
CA ASP A 167 -63.97 -6.82 -9.89
C ASP A 167 -63.31 -6.92 -11.29
N MET A 168 -63.97 -7.63 -12.19
CA MET A 168 -63.59 -7.86 -13.57
C MET A 168 -63.75 -6.60 -14.44
N GLY A 169 -62.80 -6.36 -15.34
CA GLY A 169 -62.90 -5.29 -16.35
C GLY A 169 -62.13 -5.61 -17.62
N MET A 170 -62.66 -6.52 -18.43
CA MET A 170 -62.28 -6.76 -19.82
C MET A 170 -62.38 -5.48 -20.67
N GLY A 171 -61.40 -5.25 -21.54
CA GLY A 171 -61.66 -4.56 -22.81
C GLY A 171 -60.52 -3.71 -23.35
N GLY A 172 -59.99 -4.09 -24.52
CA GLY A 172 -59.52 -3.10 -25.49
C GLY A 172 -58.20 -3.42 -26.20
N MET A 173 -58.26 -4.34 -27.15
CA MET A 173 -57.24 -4.56 -28.16
C MET A 173 -57.39 -3.54 -29.30
N GLY A 174 -56.30 -2.90 -29.72
CA GLY A 174 -56.22 -2.08 -30.93
C GLY A 174 -55.08 -1.05 -30.83
N GLY A 175 -54.18 -0.87 -31.78
CA GLY A 175 -54.04 -1.45 -33.11
C GLY A 175 -52.64 -1.15 -33.64
N MET A 176 -52.19 -2.03 -34.53
CA MET A 176 -50.92 -1.98 -35.24
C MET A 176 -51.01 -1.00 -36.42
N GLY A 177 -49.98 -0.17 -36.59
CA GLY A 177 -49.70 0.63 -37.78
C GLY A 177 -48.51 1.54 -37.47
N GLY A 178 -47.32 1.43 -38.05
CA GLY A 178 -46.97 0.97 -39.38
C GLY A 178 -46.98 2.17 -40.33
N MET A 179 -45.86 2.90 -40.44
CA MET A 179 -45.52 3.76 -41.59
C MET A 179 -44.04 4.16 -41.53
N MET A 180 -43.30 3.60 -42.50
CA MET A 180 -42.20 4.13 -43.31
C MET A 180 -41.20 5.11 -42.68
#